data_AF-D3ABM7-F1
#
_entry.id   AF-D3ABM7-F1
#
_cell.length_a   1.000
_cell.length_b   1.000
_cell.length_c   1.000
_cell.angle_alpha   90.00
_cell.angle_beta   90.00
_cell.angle_gamma   90.00
#
_symmetry.space_group_name_H-M   'P 1'
#
loop_
_entity.id
_entity.type
_entity.pdbx_description
1 polymer ?
#
loop_
_entity_poly.entity_id
_entity_poly.type
_entity_poly.pdbx_seq_one_letter_code
_entity_poly.pdbx_strand_id
1 'polypeptide(L)' 'MKKWEAYIWLQAKLGLSEAETHIGMFSEYMCDRTIELCNQALETDHIRAA' A
#
# COMPACT_ATOMS: atom_id res chain seq x y z
N MET A 1 2.71 -5.34 -11.81
CA MET A 1 3.25 -4.24 -11.00
C MET A 1 4.71 -4.53 -10.66
N LYS A 2 5.61 -3.58 -10.89
CA LYS A 2 7.02 -3.61 -10.45
C LYS A 2 7.12 -3.10 -9.02
N LYS A 3 8.19 -3.46 -8.30
CA LYS A 3 8.41 -3.07 -6.90
C LYS A 3 8.30 -1.55 -6.66
N TRP A 4 8.86 -0.72 -7.54
CA TRP A 4 8.81 0.74 -7.40
C TRP A 4 7.41 1.33 -7.59
N GLU A 5 6.58 0.73 -8.46
CA GLU A 5 5.18 1.14 -8.69
C GLU A 5 4.33 0.92 -7.42
N ALA A 6 4.60 -0.16 -6.68
CA ALA A 6 3.94 -0.44 -5.41
C ALA A 6 4.25 0.62 -4.35
N TYR A 7 5.50 1.10 -4.27
CA TYR A 7 5.87 2.17 -3.33
C TYR A 7 5.23 3.50 -3.68
N ILE A 8 5.14 3.86 -4.97
CA ILE A 8 4.44 5.09 -5.39
C ILE A 8 2.94 5.00 -5.09
N TRP A 9 2.33 3.85 -5.34
CA TRP A 9 0.94 3.63 -5.00
C TRP A 9 0.70 3.76 -3.49
N LEU A 10 1.57 3.18 -2.68
CA LEU A 10 1.47 3.23 -1.23
C LEU A 10 1.68 4.66 -0.69
N GLN A 11 2.65 5.40 -1.23
CA GLN A 11 2.86 6.83 -0.96
C GLN A 11 1.57 7.62 -1.19
N ALA A 12 0.97 7.47 -2.37
CA ALA A 12 -0.25 8.20 -2.74
C ALA A 12 -1.45 7.82 -1.85
N LYS A 13 -1.57 6.56 -1.44
CA LYS A 13 -2.69 6.09 -0.60
C LYS A 13 -2.58 6.52 0.85
N LEU A 14 -1.37 6.63 1.38
CA LEU A 14 -1.11 6.99 2.77
C LEU A 14 -0.74 8.47 2.95
N GLY A 15 -0.56 9.22 1.86
CA GLY A 15 -0.13 10.62 1.90
C GLY A 15 1.31 10.78 2.39
N LEU A 16 2.17 9.79 2.11
CA LEU A 16 3.54 9.74 2.58
C LEU A 16 4.53 10.18 1.49
N SER A 17 5.64 10.74 1.90
CA SER A 17 6.81 10.92 1.04
C SER A 17 7.55 9.60 0.80
N GLU A 18 8.47 9.59 -0.16
CA GLU A 18 9.36 8.45 -0.41
C GLU A 18 10.12 8.02 0.85
N ALA A 19 10.68 8.99 1.57
CA ALA A 19 11.45 8.74 2.79
C ALA A 19 10.60 8.15 3.93
N GLU A 20 9.31 8.52 3.98
CA GLU A 20 8.39 7.98 4.99
C GLU A 20 7.87 6.60 4.62
N THR A 21 7.84 6.25 3.33
CA THR A 21 7.24 4.99 2.81
C THR A 21 8.18 3.78 2.89
N HIS A 22 9.23 3.89 3.67
CA HIS A 22 10.04 2.75 4.05
C HIS A 22 9.28 1.90 5.07
N ILE A 23 8.69 0.80 4.61
CA ILE A 23 7.89 -0.13 5.43
C ILE A 23 8.63 -0.58 6.71
N GLY A 24 9.96 -0.68 6.67
CA GLY A 24 10.76 -1.01 7.86
C GLY A 24 10.74 0.05 8.98
N MET A 25 10.22 1.24 8.70
CA MET A 25 10.05 2.36 9.65
C MET A 25 8.59 2.55 10.09
N PHE A 26 7.67 1.71 9.61
CA PHE A 26 6.27 1.80 9.98
C PHE A 26 6.06 1.39 11.42
N SER A 27 5.22 2.14 12.14
CA SER A 27 4.64 1.67 13.39
C SER A 27 3.70 0.50 13.13
N GLU A 28 3.34 -0.27 14.16
CA GLU A 28 2.36 -1.36 14.04
C GLU A 28 1.06 -0.88 13.39
N TYR A 29 0.57 0.30 13.78
CA TYR A 29 -0.59 0.94 13.16
C TYR A 29 -0.43 1.17 11.65
N MET A 30 0.75 1.64 11.21
CA MET A 30 1.02 1.87 9.78
C MET A 30 1.14 0.53 9.02
N CYS A 31 1.66 -0.51 9.66
CA CYS A 31 1.66 -1.87 9.11
C CYS A 31 0.23 -2.38 8.90
N ASP A 32 -0.64 -2.27 9.90
CA ASP A 32 -2.04 -2.67 9.80
C ASP A 32 -2.75 -1.92 8.68
N ARG A 33 -2.56 -0.59 8.61
CA ARG A 33 -3.16 0.24 7.55
C ARG A 33 -2.69 -0.18 6.16
N THR A 34 -1.43 -0.58 6.01
CA THR A 34 -0.88 -1.06 4.75
C THR A 34 -1.48 -2.40 4.34
N ILE A 35 -1.66 -3.31 5.31
CA ILE A 35 -2.30 -4.61 5.08
C ILE A 35 -3.75 -4.42 4.63
N GLU A 36 -4.51 -3.54 5.30
CA GLU A 36 -5.88 -3.20 4.90
C GLU A 36 -5.96 -2.70 3.45
N LEU A 37 -5.07 -1.78 3.07
CA LEU A 37 -5.02 -1.23 1.71
C LEU A 37 -4.70 -2.32 0.66
N CYS A 38 -3.78 -3.23 0.97
CA CYS A 38 -3.44 -4.34 0.09
C CYS A 38 -4.65 -5.28 -0.09
N ASN A 39 -5.37 -5.61 0.99
CA ASN A 39 -6.56 -6.46 0.91
C ASN A 39 -7.67 -5.80 0.08
N GLN A 40 -7.93 -4.51 0.29
CA GLN A 40 -8.90 -3.75 -0.50
C GLN A 40 -8.56 -3.71 -2.00
N ALA A 41 -7.26 -3.59 -2.33
CA ALA A 41 -6.80 -3.62 -3.71
C ALA A 41 -7.03 -4.98 -4.36
N LEU A 42 -6.73 -6.08 -3.65
CA LEU A 42 -6.98 -7.45 -4.11
C LEU A 42 -8.48 -7.72 -4.31
N GLU A 43 -9.33 -7.31 -3.37
CA GLU A 43 -10.79 -7.42 -3.51
C GLU A 43 -11.31 -6.65 -4.73
N THR A 44 -10.81 -5.42 -4.94
CA THR A 44 -11.20 -4.60 -6.10
C THR A 44 -10.77 -5.25 -7.42
N ASP A 45 -9.57 -5.83 -7.47
CA ASP A 45 -9.08 -6.53 -8.66
C ASP A 45 -9.90 -7.80 -8.93
N HIS A 46 -10.30 -8.52 -7.89
CA HIS A 46 -11.18 -9.70 -8.01
C HIS A 46 -12.58 -9.31 -8.52
N ILE A 47 -13.12 -8.17 -8.08
CA ILE A 47 -14.40 -7.63 -8.60
C ILE A 47 -14.26 -7.21 -10.07
N ARG A 48 -13.12 -6.66 -10.48
CA ARG A 48 -12.88 -6.24 -11.88
C ARG A 48 -12.62 -7.41 -12.83
N ALA A 49 -12.20 -8.55 -12.31
CA ALA A 49 -11.94 -9.76 -13.08
C ALA A 49 -13.17 -10.68 -13.21
N ALA A 50 -14.22 -10.45 -12.43
CA ALA A 50 -15.49 -11.19 -12.43
C ALA A 50 -16.54 -10.51 -13.33
#